data_AF-A0A841UA64-F1
#
_entry.id   AF-A0A841UA64-F1
#
_cell.length_a   1.000
_cell.length_b   1.000
_cell.length_c   1.000
_cell.angle_alpha   90.00
_cell.angle_beta   90.00
_cell.angle_gamma   90.00
#
_symmetry.space_group_name_H-M   'P 1'
#
loop_
_entity.id
_entity.type
_entity.pdbx_description
1 polymer ?
#
loop_
_entity_poly.entity_id
_entity_poly.type
_entity_poly.pdbx_seq_one_letter_code
_entity_poly.pdbx_strand_id
1 'polypeptide(L)'
;MSNKAYVLMQSRDGSLQFVEMPATHAYQLSALNLRLHKELSKLTADNVPELPKAVAECTGLELLNENDKPVSGLQYIDELERSFSSIRETAYPLVSLLTEIRALQAQLEQWYEEEEENALS
;
A
#
# COMPACT_ATOMS: atom_id res chain seq x y z
N MET A 1 -9.09 -18.96 10.57
CA MET A 1 -7.85 -18.44 9.95
C MET A 1 -7.84 -16.94 10.16
N SER A 2 -6.68 -16.30 10.28
CA SER A 2 -6.60 -14.84 10.39
C SER A 2 -7.27 -14.18 9.19
N ASN A 3 -8.08 -13.13 9.40
CA ASN A 3 -8.63 -12.31 8.31
C ASN A 3 -7.60 -11.30 7.76
N LYS A 4 -6.32 -11.48 8.12
CA LYS A 4 -5.21 -10.58 7.79
C LYS A 4 -4.13 -11.30 6.98
N ALA A 5 -3.45 -10.52 6.16
CA ALA A 5 -2.23 -10.89 5.45
C ALA A 5 -1.26 -9.71 5.48
N TYR A 6 0.00 -9.97 5.19
CA TYR A 6 1.08 -8.99 5.27
C TYR A 6 1.76 -8.89 3.93
N VAL A 7 1.98 -7.67 3.46
CA VAL A 7 2.81 -7.37 2.30
C VAL A 7 4.14 -6.83 2.81
N LEU A 8 5.24 -7.48 2.41
CA LEU A 8 6.59 -7.03 2.75
C LEU A 8 7.05 -6.05 1.68
N MET A 9 7.34 -4.83 2.11
CA MET A 9 7.80 -3.74 1.27
C MET A 9 9.28 -3.50 1.53
N GLN A 10 10.10 -3.54 0.49
CA GLN A 10 11.54 -3.28 0.60
C GLN A 10 11.87 -1.90 0.03
N SER A 11 12.43 -1.04 0.87
CA SER A 11 12.99 0.25 0.46
C SER A 11 14.32 0.06 -0.25
N ARG A 12 14.80 1.10 -0.92
CA ARG A 12 16.04 1.07 -1.70
C ARG A 12 17.29 0.77 -0.87
N ASP A 13 17.30 1.18 0.39
CA ASP A 13 18.36 0.90 1.36
C ASP A 13 18.34 -0.54 1.92
N GLY A 14 17.35 -1.35 1.50
CA GLY A 14 17.17 -2.73 1.93
C GLY A 14 16.32 -2.88 3.20
N SER A 15 15.89 -1.77 3.82
CA SER A 15 14.97 -1.81 4.96
C SER A 15 13.61 -2.41 4.56
N LEU A 16 13.02 -3.16 5.49
CA LEU A 16 11.71 -3.79 5.30
C LEU A 16 10.65 -3.04 6.10
N GLN A 17 9.53 -2.74 5.44
CA GLN A 17 8.29 -2.31 6.06
C GLN A 17 7.25 -3.41 5.87
N PHE A 18 6.49 -3.68 6.92
CA PHE A 18 5.42 -4.68 6.91
C PHE A 18 4.08 -3.96 6.83
N VAL A 19 3.28 -4.24 5.81
CA VAL A 19 1.95 -3.65 5.67
C VAL A 19 0.90 -4.71 5.97
N GLU A 20 0.12 -4.50 7.03
CA GLU A 20 -0.98 -5.38 7.41
C GLU A 20 -2.24 -5.03 6.60
N MET A 21 -2.76 -6.00 5.88
CA MET A 21 -3.91 -5.88 4.99
C MET A 21 -5.00 -6.88 5.41
N PRO A 22 -6.28 -6.59 5.12
CA PRO A 22 -7.27 -7.65 5.02
C PRO A 22 -6.79 -8.71 4.03
N ALA A 23 -6.97 -9.99 4.36
CA ALA A 23 -6.50 -11.09 3.52
C ALA A 23 -7.06 -11.03 2.08
N THR A 24 -8.27 -10.50 1.93
CA THR A 24 -8.95 -10.27 0.65
C THR A 24 -8.34 -9.14 -0.20
N HIS A 25 -7.57 -8.23 0.42
CA HIS A 25 -7.05 -7.02 -0.22
C HIS A 25 -5.52 -7.01 -0.37
N ALA A 26 -4.79 -7.91 0.29
CA ALA A 26 -3.32 -7.96 0.20
C ALA A 26 -2.78 -8.07 -1.23
N TYR A 27 -3.38 -8.97 -2.04
CA TYR A 27 -3.02 -9.11 -3.46
C TYR A 27 -3.25 -7.83 -4.25
N GLN A 28 -4.29 -7.06 -3.94
CA GLN A 28 -4.58 -5.80 -4.63
C GLN A 28 -3.47 -4.77 -4.36
N LEU A 29 -2.97 -4.69 -3.13
CA LEU A 29 -1.83 -3.83 -2.78
C LEU A 29 -0.57 -4.22 -3.56
N SER A 30 -0.22 -5.51 -3.60
CA SER A 30 0.97 -5.96 -4.35
C SER A 30 0.83 -5.72 -5.85
N ALA A 31 -0.35 -6.00 -6.42
CA ALA A 31 -0.63 -5.75 -7.84
C ALA A 31 -0.54 -4.25 -8.18
N LEU A 32 -1.09 -3.39 -7.31
CA LEU A 32 -0.97 -1.95 -7.42
C LEU A 32 0.49 -1.51 -7.35
N ASN A 33 1.27 -1.99 -6.38
CA ASN A 33 2.69 -1.65 -6.26
C ASN A 33 3.49 -2.03 -7.51
N LEU A 34 3.27 -3.24 -8.06
CA LEU A 34 3.90 -3.68 -9.31
C LEU A 34 3.53 -2.78 -10.49
N ARG A 35 2.27 -2.33 -10.57
CA ARG A 35 1.82 -1.40 -11.62
C ARG A 35 2.44 -0.02 -11.44
N LEU A 36 2.48 0.51 -10.22
CA LEU A 36 3.12 1.78 -9.90
C LEU A 36 4.57 1.78 -10.38
N HIS A 37 5.37 0.75 -10.07
CA HIS A 37 6.76 0.65 -10.55
C HIS A 37 6.89 0.66 -12.09
N LYS A 38 5.96 0.02 -12.81
CA LYS A 38 5.96 0.02 -14.29
C LYS A 38 5.65 1.41 -14.85
N GLU A 39 4.68 2.11 -14.29
CA GLU A 39 4.23 3.41 -14.80
C GLU A 39 5.08 4.58 -14.29
N LEU A 40 5.65 4.50 -13.08
CA LEU A 40 6.59 5.49 -12.53
C LEU A 40 7.77 5.74 -13.47
N SER A 41 8.25 4.70 -14.15
CA SER A 41 9.33 4.81 -15.14
C SER A 41 8.99 5.69 -16.36
N LYS A 42 7.70 6.03 -16.55
CA LYS A 42 7.20 6.86 -17.66
C LYS A 42 6.92 8.30 -17.24
N LEU A 43 6.99 8.61 -15.94
CA LEU A 43 6.84 9.97 -15.45
C LEU A 43 8.09 10.79 -15.76
N THR A 44 7.91 12.08 -15.98
CA THR A 44 8.98 13.02 -16.33
C THR A 44 9.21 14.09 -15.26
N ALA A 45 8.31 14.20 -14.28
CA ALA A 45 8.47 15.11 -13.16
C ALA A 45 9.73 14.83 -12.34
N ASP A 46 10.42 15.90 -11.93
CA ASP A 46 11.66 15.81 -11.15
C ASP A 46 11.42 15.39 -9.68
N ASN A 47 10.18 15.37 -9.22
CA ASN A 47 9.80 15.09 -7.83
C ASN A 47 9.07 13.75 -7.64
N VAL A 48 9.40 12.75 -8.47
CA VAL A 48 8.86 11.38 -8.30
C VAL A 48 9.38 10.77 -6.99
N PRO A 49 8.50 10.31 -6.09
CA PRO A 49 8.90 9.74 -4.81
C PRO A 49 9.60 8.39 -4.98
N GLU A 50 10.52 8.07 -4.06
CA GLU A 50 11.02 6.70 -3.95
C GLU A 50 9.88 5.80 -3.44
N LEU A 51 9.61 4.72 -4.19
CA LEU A 51 8.55 3.77 -3.88
C LEU A 51 9.16 2.44 -3.43
N PRO A 52 8.87 1.96 -2.20
CA PRO A 52 9.22 0.60 -1.78
C PRO A 52 8.66 -0.47 -2.73
N LYS A 53 9.36 -1.58 -2.89
CA LYS A 53 8.93 -2.71 -3.71
C LYS A 53 8.24 -3.77 -2.86
N ALA A 54 7.05 -4.20 -3.27
CA ALA A 54 6.46 -5.42 -2.74
C ALA A 54 7.34 -6.61 -3.12
N VAL A 55 7.86 -7.33 -2.12
CA VAL A 55 8.78 -8.46 -2.31
C VAL A 55 8.19 -9.80 -1.86
N ALA A 56 7.18 -9.78 -0.99
CA ALA A 56 6.48 -10.99 -0.55
C ALA A 56 5.08 -10.68 0.00
N GLU A 57 4.22 -11.71 -0.01
CA GLU A 57 2.97 -11.76 0.72
C GLU A 57 2.96 -12.98 1.64
N CYS A 58 2.44 -12.83 2.87
CA CYS A 58 2.28 -13.95 3.80
C CYS A 58 1.08 -13.76 4.73
N THR A 59 0.58 -14.85 5.31
CA THR A 59 -0.58 -14.83 6.23
C THR A 59 -0.21 -15.01 7.70
N GLY A 60 1.07 -15.20 7.99
CA GLY A 60 1.63 -15.29 9.34
C GLY A 60 2.93 -14.52 9.41
N LEU A 61 2.95 -13.46 10.21
CA LEU A 61 4.12 -12.62 10.46
C LEU A 61 4.47 -12.68 11.94
N GLU A 62 5.68 -13.17 12.23
CA GLU A 62 6.26 -13.12 13.57
C GLU A 62 7.48 -12.18 13.52
N LEU A 63 7.39 -11.08 14.24
CA LEU A 63 8.48 -10.10 14.34
C LEU A 63 9.35 -10.45 15.55
N LEU A 64 10.65 -10.64 15.32
CA LEU A 64 11.61 -10.97 16.39
C LEU A 64 12.14 -9.73 17.12
N ASN A 65 12.06 -8.57 16.48
CA ASN A 65 12.44 -7.29 17.04
C ASN A 65 11.17 -6.60 17.59
N GLU A 66 11.19 -6.32 18.89
CA GLU A 66 10.07 -5.72 19.63
C GLU A 66 9.70 -4.29 19.19
N ASN A 67 10.61 -3.62 18.48
CA ASN A 67 10.36 -2.27 17.96
C ASN A 67 9.69 -2.27 16.59
N ASP A 68 9.73 -3.39 15.87
CA ASP A 68 9.11 -3.49 14.55
C ASP A 68 7.59 -3.68 14.72
N LYS A 69 6.81 -2.89 13.98
CA LYS A 69 5.35 -3.00 13.97
C LYS A 69 4.84 -2.93 12.53
N PRO A 70 3.86 -3.76 12.15
CA PRO A 70 3.17 -3.58 10.88
C PRO A 70 2.48 -2.21 10.85
N VAL A 71 2.56 -1.55 9.70
CA VAL A 71 1.75 -0.38 9.36
C VAL A 71 0.41 -0.88 8.82
N SER A 72 -0.69 -0.21 9.16
CA SER A 72 -1.99 -0.59 8.62
C SER A 72 -2.05 -0.32 7.12
N GLY A 73 -2.77 -1.16 6.39
CA GLY A 73 -2.98 -1.00 4.96
C GLY A 73 -3.55 0.37 4.59
N LEU A 74 -4.51 0.86 5.38
CA LEU A 74 -5.13 2.16 5.15
C LEU A 74 -4.11 3.30 5.34
N GLN A 75 -3.34 3.28 6.44
CA GLN A 75 -2.29 4.28 6.66
C GLN A 75 -1.26 4.28 5.52
N TYR A 76 -0.82 3.10 5.08
CA TYR A 76 0.11 2.98 3.96
C TYR A 76 -0.47 3.57 2.66
N ILE A 77 -1.73 3.29 2.35
CA ILE A 77 -2.40 3.80 1.15
C ILE A 77 -2.64 5.32 1.24
N ASP A 78 -2.95 5.87 2.41
CA ASP A 78 -3.09 7.33 2.62
C ASP A 78 -1.77 8.07 2.36
N GLU A 79 -0.66 7.53 2.87
CA GLU A 79 0.67 8.07 2.64
C GLU A 79 1.06 7.98 1.16
N LEU A 80 0.72 6.87 0.51
CA LEU A 80 0.94 6.66 -0.92
C LEU A 80 0.15 7.66 -1.78
N GLU A 81 -1.14 7.85 -1.49
CA GLU A 81 -1.99 8.83 -2.18
C GLU A 81 -1.40 10.23 -2.06
N ARG A 82 -1.05 10.64 -0.83
CA ARG A 82 -0.45 11.96 -0.56
C ARG A 82 0.86 12.15 -1.31
N SER A 83 1.68 11.10 -1.37
CA SER A 83 2.95 11.14 -2.09
C SER A 83 2.73 11.31 -3.60
N PHE A 84 1.81 10.55 -4.19
CA PHE A 84 1.53 10.62 -5.62
C PHE A 84 0.78 11.89 -6.03
N SER A 85 -0.12 12.41 -5.19
CA SER A 85 -0.86 13.65 -5.47
C SER A 85 0.04 14.89 -5.41
N SER A 86 1.20 14.80 -4.75
CA SER A 86 2.22 15.85 -4.72
C SER A 86 3.11 15.93 -5.98
N ILE A 87 3.06 14.91 -6.86
CA ILE A 87 3.86 14.88 -8.10
C ILE A 87 3.37 15.98 -9.04
N ARG A 88 4.30 16.82 -9.52
CA ARG A 88 3.97 17.96 -10.41
C ARG A 88 3.92 17.52 -11.87
N GLU A 89 2.95 16.67 -12.18
CA GLU A 89 2.74 16.14 -13.52
C GLU A 89 1.23 16.14 -13.84
N THR A 90 0.87 16.41 -15.09
CA THR A 90 -0.51 16.27 -15.58
C THR A 90 -0.66 15.13 -16.58
N ALA A 91 0.37 14.29 -16.72
CA ALA A 91 0.39 13.20 -17.67
C ALA A 91 -0.64 12.13 -17.28
N TYR A 92 -1.26 11.52 -18.30
CA TYR A 92 -2.26 10.47 -18.14
C TYR A 92 -1.83 9.32 -17.20
N PRO A 93 -0.57 8.84 -17.20
CA PRO A 93 -0.14 7.80 -16.28
C PRO A 93 -0.37 8.16 -14.81
N LEU A 94 -0.03 9.39 -14.37
CA LEU A 94 -0.23 9.80 -12.99
C LEU A 94 -1.72 9.81 -12.59
N VAL A 95 -2.59 10.29 -13.48
CA VAL A 95 -4.03 10.31 -13.23
C VAL A 95 -4.57 8.89 -13.06
N SER A 96 -4.18 7.95 -13.93
CA SER A 96 -4.56 6.53 -13.82
C SER A 96 -4.11 5.94 -12.48
N LEU A 97 -2.85 6.18 -12.09
CA LEU A 97 -2.29 5.65 -10.85
C LEU A 97 -3.04 6.19 -9.63
N LEU A 98 -3.32 7.50 -9.58
CA LEU A 98 -4.10 8.11 -8.50
C LEU A 98 -5.53 7.56 -8.41
N THR A 99 -6.18 7.30 -9.54
CA THR A 99 -7.50 6.66 -9.56
C THR A 99 -7.45 5.27 -8.92
N GLU A 100 -6.43 4.48 -9.21
CA GLU A 100 -6.29 3.13 -8.65
C GLU A 100 -5.93 3.12 -7.17
N ILE A 101 -5.04 4.02 -6.74
CA ILE A 101 -4.70 4.20 -5.32
C ILE A 101 -5.97 4.53 -4.53
N ARG A 102 -6.75 5.53 -4.97
CA ARG A 102 -7.99 5.95 -4.31
C ARG A 102 -9.09 4.88 -4.35
N ALA A 103 -9.13 4.06 -5.40
CA ALA A 103 -10.06 2.94 -5.46
C ALA A 103 -9.75 1.88 -4.41
N LEU A 104 -8.48 1.57 -4.16
CA LEU A 104 -8.08 0.65 -3.09
C LEU A 104 -8.27 1.31 -1.71
N GLN A 105 -8.01 2.60 -1.58
CA GLN A 105 -8.25 3.38 -0.36
C GLN A 105 -9.70 3.27 0.09
N ALA A 106 -10.66 3.58 -0.80
CA ALA A 106 -12.09 3.50 -0.49
C ALA A 106 -12.55 2.08 -0.12
N GLN A 107 -11.97 1.05 -0.75
CA GLN A 107 -12.26 -0.35 -0.38
C GLN A 107 -11.77 -0.69 1.04
N LEU A 108 -10.59 -0.17 1.42
CA LEU A 108 -10.06 -0.36 2.76
C LEU A 108 -10.86 0.44 3.80
N GLU A 109 -11.21 1.69 3.52
CA GLU A 109 -12.07 2.51 4.39
C GLU A 109 -13.38 1.79 4.70
N GLN A 110 -14.09 1.32 3.67
CA GLN A 110 -15.31 0.53 3.84
C GLN A 110 -15.07 -0.74 4.66
N TRP A 111 -13.99 -1.47 4.39
CA TRP A 111 -13.67 -2.69 5.14
C TRP A 111 -13.41 -2.42 6.63
N TYR A 112 -12.70 -1.33 6.96
CA TYR A 112 -12.45 -0.94 8.34
C TYR A 112 -13.73 -0.49 9.05
N GLU A 113 -14.61 0.26 8.36
CA GLU A 113 -15.94 0.62 8.87
C GLU A 113 -16.76 -0.64 9.21
N GLU A 114 -16.84 -1.62 8.29
CA GLU A 114 -17.56 -2.87 8.50
C GLU A 114 -17.00 -3.69 9.67
N GLU A 115 -15.68 -3.73 9.86
CA GLU A 115 -15.04 -4.45 10.96
C GLU A 115 -15.23 -3.76 12.31
N GLU A 116 -15.25 -2.42 12.35
CA GLU A 116 -15.60 -1.66 13.56
C GLU A 116 -17.06 -1.91 13.96
N GLU A 117 -18.00 -1.91 13.01
CA GLU A 117 -19.41 -2.24 13.26
C GLU A 117 -19.58 -3.66 13.80
N ASN A 118 -18.90 -4.64 13.20
CA ASN A 118 -18.92 -6.04 13.66
C ASN A 118 -18.29 -6.24 15.04
N ALA A 119 -17.31 -5.43 15.43
CA ALA A 119 -16.69 -5.49 16.75
C ALA A 119 -17.59 -4.92 17.87
N LEU A 120 -18.56 -4.07 17.50
CA LEU A 120 -19.52 -3.44 18.42
C LEU A 120 -20.83 -4.23 18.58
N SER A 121 -21.08 -5.23 17.74
CA SER A 121 -22.27 -6.11 17.75
C SER A 121 -22.10 -7.35 18.63
#